data_AF-A0AAV0JYV8-F1
#
_entry.id   AF-A0AAV0JYV8-F1
#
_cell.length_a   1.000
_cell.length_b   1.000
_cell.length_c   1.000
_cell.angle_alpha   90.00
_cell.angle_beta   90.00
_cell.angle_gamma   90.00
#
_symmetry.space_group_name_H-M   'P 1'
#
loop_
_entity.id
_entity.type
_entity.pdbx_description
1 polymer ?
#
loop_
_entity_poly.entity_id
_entity_poly.type
_entity_poly.pdbx_seq_one_letter_code
_entity_poly.pdbx_strand_id
1 'polypeptide(L)'
;MPPPPAKWKGKCELKEACNNKVIGARNLVASGESPADDEGHGTHTASTAAGSAVQGANALGQGWGTASGMAPMAHLAIYKVCGEQGCPDSAILGAIDAAVGDGVDVLSLSLGGDSAPFYEDGIAIGAFGAIKKGVLVSCAAGNNGPTTGSLSNEAPWILTVGASTVDRQMGSTVLLGNKKEMDGQTLFQPKDYPSKMLPLVYAGSSANSSGVYCAPGSLNKLDVKGKMVVCEMDAPQVASFSSRGPSQASPGIMKPDVIGPGVSTLAAWPVPLENINNASGPIFNMISGTSMACPHLSGIVALVRSAHPDWSPAAIKSAIMTTTHLTQQGLIADMFDMGSGHVNPAGASNPGLIYDIQPDDYVPYLCGLGYTNAQVSTIVQKKVECSSNQSISETQLNYPSFVLQLGSQPLTFTRTVTNVGKANSVYKVEVYAPNGVEVKVEPKEIVFNTLNDKANYSVTFSVKNGTSQRFVQGSLFWVADGYSVKSPFGIIVD
;
A
#
# COMPACT_ATOMS: atom_id res chain seq x y z
N MET A 1 17.93 -7.33 20.82
CA MET A 1 16.60 -6.72 21.07
C MET A 1 16.54 -6.23 22.51
N PRO A 2 16.26 -4.93 22.75
CA PRO A 2 16.04 -4.41 24.10
C PRO A 2 14.75 -4.99 24.71
N PRO A 3 14.52 -4.86 26.03
CA PRO A 3 13.23 -5.19 26.65
C PRO A 3 12.06 -4.39 26.04
N PRO A 4 10.80 -4.88 26.18
CA PRO A 4 9.63 -4.13 25.75
C PRO A 4 9.61 -2.70 26.32
N PRO A 5 9.16 -1.68 25.55
CA PRO A 5 9.09 -0.31 26.04
C PRO A 5 8.16 -0.16 27.25
N ALA A 6 8.47 0.75 28.18
CA ALA A 6 7.65 0.96 29.38
C ALA A 6 6.20 1.39 29.10
N LYS A 7 5.92 1.96 27.91
CA LYS A 7 4.57 2.32 27.46
C LYS A 7 3.71 1.11 27.07
N TRP A 8 4.33 -0.05 26.84
CA TRP A 8 3.65 -1.26 26.37
C TRP A 8 2.72 -1.82 27.45
N LYS A 9 1.45 -2.03 27.10
CA LYS A 9 0.41 -2.54 28.02
C LYS A 9 -0.20 -3.87 27.56
N GLY A 10 0.21 -4.38 26.40
CA GLY A 10 -0.32 -5.61 25.86
C GLY A 10 0.10 -6.84 26.66
N LYS A 11 -0.52 -7.96 26.32
CA LYS A 11 -0.33 -9.26 26.98
C LYS A 11 0.05 -10.35 25.99
N CYS A 12 0.56 -11.45 26.52
CA CYS A 12 0.89 -12.63 25.73
C CYS A 12 -0.05 -13.78 26.06
N GLU A 13 -0.92 -14.13 25.13
CA GLU A 13 -1.80 -15.32 25.18
C GLU A 13 -1.11 -16.56 24.60
N LEU A 14 0.05 -16.39 23.97
CA LEU A 14 0.92 -17.47 23.52
C LEU A 14 1.83 -17.92 24.68
N LYS A 15 1.38 -18.92 25.45
CA LYS A 15 2.08 -19.42 26.65
C LYS A 15 3.58 -19.61 26.39
N GLU A 16 4.41 -18.91 27.17
CA GLU A 16 5.88 -19.01 27.19
C GLU A 16 6.63 -18.68 25.87
N ALA A 17 5.95 -18.10 24.88
CA ALA A 17 6.55 -17.82 23.57
C ALA A 17 6.89 -16.35 23.30
N CYS A 18 6.23 -15.40 23.97
CA CYS A 18 6.61 -13.98 23.83
C CYS A 18 7.99 -13.72 24.44
N ASN A 19 8.72 -12.82 23.81
CA ASN A 19 10.09 -12.45 24.16
C ASN A 19 10.32 -10.97 23.82
N ASN A 20 11.57 -10.52 23.85
CA ASN A 20 11.91 -9.13 23.53
C ASN A 20 11.66 -8.74 22.05
N LYS A 21 11.38 -9.71 21.16
CA LYS A 21 11.03 -9.47 19.77
C LYS A 21 9.52 -9.46 19.57
N VAL A 22 8.85 -10.55 19.93
CA VAL A 22 7.39 -10.65 19.94
C VAL A 22 6.91 -10.37 21.35
N ILE A 23 6.50 -9.14 21.62
CA ILE A 23 6.22 -8.64 22.97
C ILE A 23 4.75 -8.83 23.40
N GLY A 24 3.88 -9.18 22.45
CA GLY A 24 2.49 -9.55 22.71
C GLY A 24 1.92 -10.40 21.58
N ALA A 25 0.95 -11.23 21.93
CA ALA A 25 0.26 -12.12 21.01
C ALA A 25 -1.15 -12.37 21.54
N ARG A 26 -2.19 -12.10 20.74
CA ARG A 26 -3.60 -12.24 21.14
C ARG A 26 -4.44 -12.85 20.03
N ASN A 27 -5.44 -13.65 20.39
CA ASN A 27 -6.42 -14.20 19.45
C ASN A 27 -7.78 -13.53 19.65
N LEU A 28 -8.27 -12.87 18.61
CA LEU A 28 -9.52 -12.10 18.62
C LEU A 28 -10.63 -12.79 17.82
N VAL A 29 -10.34 -13.90 17.16
CA VAL A 29 -11.32 -14.73 16.45
C VAL A 29 -12.08 -15.62 17.43
N ALA A 30 -11.34 -16.26 18.33
CA ALA A 30 -11.88 -17.18 19.31
C ALA A 30 -11.20 -16.98 20.67
N SER A 31 -11.96 -16.48 21.64
CA SER A 31 -11.44 -16.19 22.98
C SER A 31 -10.95 -17.46 23.68
N GLY A 32 -9.69 -17.45 24.13
CA GLY A 32 -9.07 -18.57 24.85
C GLY A 32 -8.34 -19.57 23.94
N GLU A 33 -8.40 -19.40 22.63
CA GLU A 33 -7.61 -20.18 21.68
C GLU A 33 -6.21 -19.58 21.45
N SER A 34 -5.31 -20.41 20.93
CA SER A 34 -3.93 -20.01 20.67
C SER A 34 -3.86 -18.90 19.60
N PRO A 35 -3.02 -17.87 19.77
CA PRO A 35 -2.74 -16.89 18.72
C PRO A 35 -1.68 -17.38 17.71
N ALA A 36 -1.27 -18.65 17.78
CA ALA A 36 -0.31 -19.23 16.86
C ALA A 36 -0.83 -19.18 15.41
N ASP A 37 0.12 -19.00 14.48
CA ASP A 37 -0.13 -19.02 13.06
C ASP A 37 0.01 -20.45 12.52
N ASP A 38 -1.09 -20.97 12.01
CA ASP A 38 -1.29 -22.30 11.46
C ASP A 38 -1.39 -22.31 9.92
N GLU A 39 -1.39 -21.13 9.28
CA GLU A 39 -1.49 -20.97 7.83
C GLU A 39 -0.16 -20.47 7.24
N GLY A 40 0.40 -19.40 7.81
CA GLY A 40 1.71 -18.86 7.46
C GLY A 40 1.72 -17.40 7.01
N HIS A 41 0.59 -16.85 6.55
CA HIS A 41 0.48 -15.46 6.08
C HIS A 41 0.85 -14.45 7.17
N GLY A 42 0.39 -14.67 8.41
CA GLY A 42 0.73 -13.81 9.55
C GLY A 42 2.23 -13.80 9.87
N THR A 43 2.86 -14.98 9.84
CA THR A 43 4.31 -15.13 10.04
C THR A 43 5.10 -14.45 8.92
N HIS A 44 4.65 -14.60 7.67
CA HIS A 44 5.30 -14.01 6.51
C HIS A 44 5.24 -12.48 6.55
N THR A 45 4.06 -11.92 6.83
CA THR A 45 3.86 -10.47 6.89
C THR A 45 4.58 -9.84 8.09
N ALA A 46 4.50 -10.45 9.28
CA ALA A 46 5.19 -9.95 10.48
C ALA A 46 6.73 -9.94 10.30
N SER A 47 7.29 -10.99 9.68
CA SER A 47 8.72 -11.07 9.41
C SER A 47 9.17 -10.15 8.26
N THR A 48 8.29 -9.83 7.31
CA THR A 48 8.57 -8.79 6.30
C THR A 48 8.65 -7.40 6.92
N ALA A 49 7.74 -7.08 7.85
CA ALA A 49 7.73 -5.76 8.50
C ALA A 49 8.91 -5.58 9.46
N ALA A 50 9.15 -6.58 10.31
CA ALA A 50 10.11 -6.46 11.40
C ALA A 50 10.81 -7.78 11.73
N GLY A 51 11.02 -8.71 10.81
CA GLY A 51 11.84 -9.90 11.08
C GLY A 51 13.28 -9.55 11.51
N SER A 52 13.82 -10.29 12.48
CA SER A 52 15.25 -10.22 12.80
C SER A 52 16.08 -10.77 11.64
N ALA A 53 17.36 -10.37 11.55
CA ALA A 53 18.26 -10.88 10.53
C ALA A 53 18.50 -12.40 10.69
N VAL A 54 18.30 -13.16 9.62
CA VAL A 54 18.53 -14.62 9.57
C VAL A 54 19.36 -14.95 8.33
N GLN A 55 20.58 -15.47 8.54
CA GLN A 55 21.48 -15.91 7.47
C GLN A 55 21.04 -17.24 6.86
N GLY A 56 21.38 -17.46 5.59
CA GLY A 56 21.06 -18.69 4.87
C GLY A 56 19.57 -18.84 4.53
N ALA A 57 18.80 -17.76 4.64
CA ALA A 57 17.39 -17.74 4.28
C ALA A 57 17.22 -18.04 2.80
N ASN A 58 16.34 -19.00 2.49
CA ASN A 58 16.00 -19.41 1.14
C ASN A 58 14.67 -20.18 1.16
N ALA A 59 13.93 -20.14 0.05
CA ALA A 59 12.78 -21.01 -0.15
C ALA A 59 13.13 -21.98 -1.28
N LEU A 60 13.19 -23.28 -0.97
CA LEU A 60 13.53 -24.34 -1.92
C LEU A 60 14.88 -24.09 -2.66
N GLY A 61 15.87 -23.52 -1.95
CA GLY A 61 17.18 -23.16 -2.52
C GLY A 61 17.22 -21.81 -3.25
N GLN A 62 16.08 -21.15 -3.41
CA GLN A 62 15.97 -19.87 -4.12
C GLN A 62 16.02 -18.67 -3.17
N GLY A 63 16.54 -17.54 -3.65
CA GLY A 63 16.64 -16.30 -2.89
C GLY A 63 17.65 -16.33 -1.73
N TRP A 64 18.70 -17.15 -1.87
CA TRP A 64 19.71 -17.38 -0.83
C TRP A 64 20.34 -16.06 -0.35
N GLY A 65 20.28 -15.81 0.95
CA GLY A 65 20.85 -14.60 1.53
C GLY A 65 20.55 -14.43 3.01
N THR A 66 20.59 -13.17 3.48
CA THR A 66 20.14 -12.81 4.82
C THR A 66 18.74 -12.21 4.71
N ALA A 67 17.74 -12.90 5.26
CA ALA A 67 16.41 -12.32 5.39
C ALA A 67 16.40 -11.35 6.58
N SER A 68 15.76 -10.19 6.41
CA SER A 68 15.54 -9.20 7.47
C SER A 68 14.25 -8.47 7.15
N GLY A 69 13.47 -8.16 8.19
CA GLY A 69 12.35 -7.25 8.03
C GLY A 69 12.83 -5.83 7.79
N MET A 70 11.91 -4.98 7.35
CA MET A 70 12.23 -3.61 7.02
C MET A 70 12.64 -2.78 8.26
N ALA A 71 12.03 -3.04 9.42
CA ALA A 71 12.40 -2.48 10.71
C ALA A 71 12.87 -3.60 11.67
N PRO A 72 14.08 -4.16 11.52
CA PRO A 72 14.50 -5.37 12.24
C PRO A 72 14.63 -5.17 13.76
N MET A 73 14.76 -3.93 14.21
CA MET A 73 14.83 -3.56 15.62
C MET A 73 13.48 -3.15 16.23
N ALA A 74 12.40 -3.14 15.47
CA ALA A 74 11.05 -2.90 15.99
C ALA A 74 10.54 -4.11 16.79
N HIS A 75 9.72 -3.88 17.81
CA HIS A 75 8.99 -4.95 18.48
C HIS A 75 7.76 -5.36 17.65
N LEU A 76 7.34 -6.62 17.78
CA LEU A 76 6.14 -7.16 17.17
C LEU A 76 5.08 -7.41 18.25
N ALA A 77 3.85 -6.99 17.96
CA ALA A 77 2.66 -7.37 18.71
C ALA A 77 1.66 -8.00 17.72
N ILE A 78 1.30 -9.25 17.96
CA ILE A 78 0.50 -10.06 17.04
C ILE A 78 -0.95 -10.10 17.50
N TYR A 79 -1.87 -9.77 16.60
CA TYR A 79 -3.31 -9.84 16.84
C TYR A 79 -3.94 -10.72 15.76
N LYS A 80 -4.22 -11.99 16.09
CA LYS A 80 -4.86 -12.94 15.17
C LYS A 80 -6.33 -12.58 15.03
N VAL A 81 -6.72 -12.17 13.82
CA VAL A 81 -8.09 -11.75 13.46
C VAL A 81 -8.69 -12.59 12.33
N CYS A 82 -7.92 -13.53 11.78
CA CYS A 82 -8.34 -14.44 10.74
C CYS A 82 -8.26 -15.89 11.26
N GLY A 83 -9.24 -16.69 10.89
CA GLY A 83 -9.27 -18.14 11.10
C GLY A 83 -9.84 -18.84 9.88
N GLU A 84 -10.29 -20.09 10.04
CA GLU A 84 -10.80 -20.91 8.93
C GLU A 84 -12.00 -20.28 8.20
N GLN A 85 -12.82 -19.51 8.91
CA GLN A 85 -14.03 -18.86 8.36
C GLN A 85 -13.76 -17.46 7.80
N GLY A 86 -12.48 -17.09 7.61
CA GLY A 86 -12.06 -15.77 7.17
C GLY A 86 -11.72 -14.83 8.34
N CYS A 87 -11.82 -13.54 8.10
CA CYS A 87 -11.45 -12.48 9.05
C CYS A 87 -12.70 -11.67 9.44
N PRO A 88 -13.37 -11.98 10.57
CA PRO A 88 -14.58 -11.26 10.95
C PRO A 88 -14.31 -9.78 11.24
N ASP A 89 -15.15 -8.88 10.73
CA ASP A 89 -15.02 -7.42 10.97
C ASP A 89 -14.99 -7.05 12.46
N SER A 90 -15.75 -7.75 13.28
CA SER A 90 -15.75 -7.55 14.74
C SER A 90 -14.40 -7.91 15.38
N ALA A 91 -13.73 -8.95 14.90
CA ALA A 91 -12.40 -9.34 15.36
C ALA A 91 -11.35 -8.32 14.89
N ILE A 92 -11.45 -7.83 13.65
CA ILE A 92 -10.56 -6.80 13.10
C ILE A 92 -10.70 -5.50 13.90
N LEU A 93 -11.93 -5.00 14.07
CA LEU A 93 -12.19 -3.77 14.83
C LEU A 93 -11.74 -3.92 16.30
N GLY A 94 -12.04 -5.05 16.94
CA GLY A 94 -11.60 -5.34 18.30
C GLY A 94 -10.08 -5.44 18.44
N ALA A 95 -9.37 -5.95 17.42
CA ALA A 95 -7.91 -5.99 17.40
C ALA A 95 -7.29 -4.61 17.21
N ILE A 96 -7.85 -3.75 16.35
CA ILE A 96 -7.39 -2.37 16.18
C ILE A 96 -7.52 -1.62 17.51
N ASP A 97 -8.69 -1.69 18.16
CA ASP A 97 -8.93 -1.04 19.46
C ASP A 97 -7.98 -1.57 20.54
N ALA A 98 -7.83 -2.89 20.63
CA ALA A 98 -6.90 -3.53 21.55
C ALA A 98 -5.45 -3.10 21.33
N ALA A 99 -4.99 -3.10 20.08
CA ALA A 99 -3.62 -2.74 19.74
C ALA A 99 -3.31 -1.27 20.05
N VAL A 100 -4.23 -0.37 19.72
CA VAL A 100 -4.11 1.06 20.06
C VAL A 100 -4.09 1.24 21.58
N GLY A 101 -4.96 0.54 22.32
CA GLY A 101 -4.97 0.55 23.79
C GLY A 101 -3.69 0.00 24.42
N ASP A 102 -3.09 -1.01 23.79
CA ASP A 102 -1.84 -1.66 24.21
C ASP A 102 -0.60 -0.78 23.94
N GLY A 103 -0.74 0.27 23.12
CA GLY A 103 0.29 1.28 22.88
C GLY A 103 1.20 1.02 21.69
N VAL A 104 0.68 0.39 20.62
CA VAL A 104 1.41 0.22 19.34
C VAL A 104 1.67 1.57 18.65
N ASP A 105 2.71 1.63 17.84
CA ASP A 105 3.09 2.82 17.07
C ASP A 105 2.56 2.84 15.64
N VAL A 106 2.38 1.65 15.06
CA VAL A 106 1.95 1.43 13.67
C VAL A 106 1.12 0.14 13.62
N LEU A 107 0.08 0.13 12.79
CA LEU A 107 -0.72 -1.06 12.47
C LEU A 107 -0.46 -1.49 11.02
N SER A 108 -0.23 -2.80 10.82
CA SER A 108 0.01 -3.42 9.52
C SER A 108 -1.07 -4.44 9.21
N LEU A 109 -1.99 -4.11 8.31
CA LEU A 109 -3.17 -4.92 7.99
C LEU A 109 -3.07 -5.41 6.54
N SER A 110 -2.62 -6.65 6.37
CA SER A 110 -2.60 -7.34 5.07
C SER A 110 -3.93 -8.05 4.80
N LEU A 111 -5.03 -7.32 4.99
CA LEU A 111 -6.41 -7.77 4.85
C LEU A 111 -7.31 -6.60 4.38
N GLY A 112 -8.49 -6.93 3.90
CA GLY A 112 -9.48 -5.95 3.43
C GLY A 112 -10.73 -6.67 2.93
N GLY A 113 -11.86 -5.97 2.94
CA GLY A 113 -13.12 -6.44 2.39
C GLY A 113 -13.41 -5.83 1.01
N ASP A 114 -14.66 -5.92 0.59
CA ASP A 114 -15.16 -5.17 -0.57
C ASP A 114 -15.23 -3.66 -0.25
N SER A 115 -15.28 -2.84 -1.31
CA SER A 115 -15.55 -1.41 -1.18
C SER A 115 -16.88 -1.16 -0.48
N ALA A 116 -16.88 -0.32 0.56
CA ALA A 116 -18.08 0.12 1.27
C ALA A 116 -17.96 1.59 1.70
N PRO A 117 -19.09 2.29 1.95
CA PRO A 117 -19.05 3.59 2.61
C PRO A 117 -18.30 3.52 3.96
N PHE A 118 -17.56 4.57 4.34
CA PHE A 118 -16.67 4.51 5.50
C PHE A 118 -17.36 4.28 6.85
N TYR A 119 -18.66 4.55 6.93
CA TYR A 119 -19.46 4.30 8.15
C TYR A 119 -19.96 2.85 8.25
N GLU A 120 -19.77 2.04 7.20
CA GLU A 120 -20.04 0.59 7.17
C GLU A 120 -18.75 -0.24 7.15
N ASP A 121 -17.61 0.36 6.79
CA ASP A 121 -16.30 -0.28 6.81
C ASP A 121 -15.67 -0.27 8.22
N GLY A 122 -15.61 -1.45 8.86
CA GLY A 122 -15.01 -1.62 10.18
C GLY A 122 -13.52 -1.28 10.24
N ILE A 123 -12.76 -1.49 9.16
CA ILE A 123 -11.35 -1.10 9.08
C ILE A 123 -11.25 0.43 9.00
N ALA A 124 -12.09 1.08 8.21
CA ALA A 124 -12.12 2.55 8.13
C ALA A 124 -12.44 3.18 9.49
N ILE A 125 -13.45 2.69 10.21
CA ILE A 125 -13.83 3.16 11.55
C ILE A 125 -12.70 2.93 12.55
N GLY A 126 -12.14 1.71 12.61
CA GLY A 126 -11.04 1.38 13.50
C GLY A 126 -9.80 2.21 13.22
N ALA A 127 -9.44 2.39 11.95
CA ALA A 127 -8.31 3.20 11.54
C ALA A 127 -8.49 4.68 11.89
N PHE A 128 -9.72 5.21 11.82
CA PHE A 128 -9.99 6.57 12.29
C PHE A 128 -9.72 6.71 13.79
N GLY A 129 -10.17 5.72 14.58
CA GLY A 129 -9.84 5.63 16.01
C GLY A 129 -8.33 5.59 16.28
N ALA A 130 -7.60 4.81 15.49
CA ALA A 130 -6.14 4.69 15.58
C ALA A 130 -5.42 6.02 15.30
N ILE A 131 -5.78 6.73 14.24
CA ILE A 131 -5.10 7.99 13.90
C ILE A 131 -5.38 9.11 14.92
N LYS A 132 -6.54 9.10 15.60
CA LYS A 132 -6.81 10.00 16.75
C LYS A 132 -5.85 9.79 17.91
N LYS A 133 -5.21 8.62 17.98
CA LYS A 133 -4.20 8.26 18.98
C LYS A 133 -2.78 8.31 18.43
N GLY A 134 -2.58 8.86 17.23
CA GLY A 134 -1.28 8.98 16.59
C GLY A 134 -0.76 7.68 15.96
N VAL A 135 -1.59 6.65 15.84
CA VAL A 135 -1.21 5.36 15.26
C VAL A 135 -1.58 5.34 13.77
N LEU A 136 -0.58 5.19 12.90
CA LEU A 136 -0.80 5.04 11.46
C LEU A 136 -1.26 3.61 11.14
N VAL A 137 -2.24 3.47 10.26
CA VAL A 137 -2.70 2.17 9.74
C VAL A 137 -2.30 2.03 8.28
N SER A 138 -1.46 1.02 8.00
CA SER A 138 -1.07 0.60 6.66
C SER A 138 -1.90 -0.61 6.26
N CYS A 139 -2.55 -0.54 5.10
CA CYS A 139 -3.40 -1.61 4.58
C CYS A 139 -3.00 -2.00 3.16
N ALA A 140 -3.17 -3.29 2.83
CA ALA A 140 -3.03 -3.78 1.46
C ALA A 140 -4.17 -3.26 0.56
N ALA A 141 -3.89 -2.92 -0.70
CA ALA A 141 -4.91 -2.43 -1.64
C ALA A 141 -5.87 -3.52 -2.15
N GLY A 142 -5.51 -4.80 -2.02
CA GLY A 142 -6.25 -5.94 -2.60
C GLY A 142 -5.52 -6.58 -3.79
N ASN A 143 -5.98 -7.76 -4.20
CA ASN A 143 -5.36 -8.57 -5.26
C ASN A 143 -6.34 -8.88 -6.42
N ASN A 144 -7.29 -7.98 -6.68
CA ASN A 144 -8.37 -8.13 -7.65
C ASN A 144 -8.16 -7.28 -8.92
N GLY A 145 -6.94 -6.77 -9.12
CA GLY A 145 -6.53 -6.11 -10.35
C GLY A 145 -6.48 -7.06 -11.56
N PRO A 146 -6.29 -6.52 -12.78
CA PRO A 146 -6.05 -5.11 -13.10
C PRO A 146 -7.34 -4.29 -13.29
N THR A 147 -8.51 -4.83 -12.91
CA THR A 147 -9.80 -4.15 -13.06
C THR A 147 -9.80 -2.79 -12.35
N THR A 148 -10.23 -1.73 -13.03
CA THR A 148 -10.41 -0.38 -12.47
C THR A 148 -11.41 -0.41 -11.30
N GLY A 149 -11.12 0.32 -10.22
CA GLY A 149 -11.98 0.40 -9.04
C GLY A 149 -12.08 -0.89 -8.23
N SER A 150 -11.09 -1.78 -8.33
CA SER A 150 -11.06 -3.08 -7.65
C SER A 150 -10.41 -3.06 -6.26
N LEU A 151 -9.93 -1.90 -5.81
CA LEU A 151 -9.24 -1.79 -4.53
C LEU A 151 -10.20 -1.67 -3.35
N SER A 152 -9.66 -1.94 -2.18
CA SER A 152 -10.31 -1.75 -0.89
C SER A 152 -9.43 -0.88 0.02
N ASN A 153 -9.83 -0.73 1.30
CA ASN A 153 -9.12 0.10 2.28
C ASN A 153 -8.99 1.56 1.81
N GLU A 154 -10.12 2.15 1.43
CA GLU A 154 -10.17 3.40 0.65
C GLU A 154 -10.10 4.67 1.48
N ALA A 155 -10.24 4.58 2.80
CA ALA A 155 -10.32 5.75 3.66
C ALA A 155 -9.05 6.63 3.55
N PRO A 156 -9.18 7.97 3.50
CA PRO A 156 -8.02 8.86 3.33
C PRO A 156 -7.03 8.82 4.50
N TRP A 157 -7.47 8.41 5.69
CA TRP A 157 -6.61 8.25 6.87
C TRP A 157 -5.85 6.90 6.92
N ILE A 158 -6.10 5.98 5.98
CA ILE A 158 -5.35 4.72 5.82
C ILE A 158 -4.26 4.91 4.78
N LEU A 159 -3.05 4.39 5.01
CA LEU A 159 -2.02 4.24 3.97
C LEU A 159 -2.31 2.96 3.17
N THR A 160 -2.82 3.10 1.94
CA THR A 160 -3.23 1.97 1.09
C THR A 160 -2.13 1.62 0.10
N VAL A 161 -1.69 0.37 0.14
CA VAL A 161 -0.44 -0.07 -0.50
C VAL A 161 -0.70 -1.05 -1.63
N GLY A 162 -0.34 -0.64 -2.86
CA GLY A 162 -0.29 -1.52 -4.02
C GLY A 162 1.01 -2.32 -4.12
N ALA A 163 1.05 -3.32 -5.00
CA ALA A 163 2.19 -4.21 -5.16
C ALA A 163 2.95 -3.95 -6.45
N SER A 164 4.27 -3.89 -6.35
CA SER A 164 5.19 -3.85 -7.49
C SER A 164 6.21 -4.98 -7.44
N THR A 165 6.80 -5.23 -8.61
CA THR A 165 7.96 -6.11 -8.77
C THR A 165 9.22 -5.47 -8.21
N VAL A 166 10.26 -6.28 -7.99
CA VAL A 166 11.62 -5.85 -7.69
C VAL A 166 12.56 -6.25 -8.83
N ASP A 167 13.79 -5.74 -8.83
CA ASP A 167 14.83 -6.09 -9.80
C ASP A 167 15.27 -7.56 -9.74
N ARG A 168 15.17 -8.19 -8.57
CA ARG A 168 15.46 -9.61 -8.35
C ARG A 168 14.50 -10.50 -9.13
N GLN A 169 15.04 -11.21 -10.12
CA GLN A 169 14.35 -12.21 -10.93
C GLN A 169 14.85 -13.62 -10.60
N MET A 170 13.94 -14.57 -10.38
CA MET A 170 14.29 -15.98 -10.13
C MET A 170 14.45 -16.72 -11.46
N GLY A 171 15.58 -16.50 -12.11
CA GLY A 171 15.84 -16.95 -13.48
C GLY A 171 15.58 -18.43 -13.71
N SER A 172 14.88 -18.72 -14.79
CA SER A 172 14.70 -20.05 -15.35
C SER A 172 14.66 -19.95 -16.86
N THR A 173 15.57 -20.62 -17.54
CA THR A 173 15.64 -20.58 -19.00
C THR A 173 14.74 -21.64 -19.60
N VAL A 174 13.84 -21.21 -20.50
CA VAL A 174 13.01 -22.10 -21.32
C VAL A 174 13.69 -22.29 -22.68
N LEU A 175 14.01 -23.53 -23.02
CA LEU A 175 14.51 -23.90 -24.34
C LEU A 175 13.34 -24.26 -25.26
N LEU A 176 13.15 -23.49 -26.33
CA LEU A 176 12.11 -23.74 -27.33
C LEU A 176 12.55 -24.78 -28.37
N GLY A 177 11.57 -25.37 -29.07
CA GLY A 177 11.83 -26.37 -30.12
C GLY A 177 12.66 -25.87 -31.31
N ASN A 178 12.69 -24.56 -31.52
CA ASN A 178 13.54 -23.90 -32.51
C ASN A 178 14.96 -23.56 -31.98
N LYS A 179 15.33 -24.09 -30.81
CA LYS A 179 16.59 -23.84 -30.10
C LYS A 179 16.77 -22.41 -29.57
N LYS A 180 15.72 -21.58 -29.61
CA LYS A 180 15.76 -20.27 -28.95
C LYS A 180 15.60 -20.46 -27.45
N GLU A 181 16.49 -19.84 -26.70
CA GLU A 181 16.38 -19.72 -25.25
C GLU A 181 15.57 -18.46 -24.90
N MET A 182 14.72 -18.59 -23.90
CA MET A 182 13.98 -17.47 -23.32
C MET A 182 14.18 -17.49 -21.81
N ASP A 183 14.72 -16.40 -21.28
CA ASP A 183 14.83 -16.23 -19.85
C ASP A 183 13.44 -15.92 -19.28
N GLY A 184 12.99 -16.79 -18.39
CA GLY A 184 11.78 -16.65 -17.61
C GLY A 184 12.08 -16.67 -16.11
N GLN A 185 11.03 -16.78 -15.30
CA GLN A 185 11.17 -16.86 -13.85
C GLN A 185 10.31 -17.98 -13.25
N THR A 186 10.87 -18.77 -12.34
CA THR A 186 10.08 -19.70 -11.51
C THR A 186 10.76 -19.99 -10.17
N LEU A 187 9.95 -20.13 -9.13
CA LEU A 187 10.36 -20.58 -7.80
C LEU A 187 10.46 -22.11 -7.71
N PHE A 188 9.72 -22.83 -8.56
CA PHE A 188 9.69 -24.29 -8.57
C PHE A 188 10.72 -24.82 -9.55
N GLN A 189 11.83 -25.35 -9.02
CA GLN A 189 12.93 -25.93 -9.78
C GLN A 189 13.33 -27.29 -9.18
N PRO A 190 12.53 -28.35 -9.37
CA PRO A 190 12.84 -29.66 -8.81
C PRO A 190 14.14 -30.19 -9.44
N LYS A 191 15.03 -30.72 -8.59
CA LYS A 191 16.30 -31.32 -9.04
C LYS A 191 16.09 -32.51 -9.97
N ASP A 192 14.95 -33.18 -9.86
CA ASP A 192 14.64 -34.41 -10.57
C ASP A 192 13.71 -34.18 -11.77
N TYR A 193 13.50 -32.93 -12.20
CA TYR A 193 12.64 -32.64 -13.34
C TYR A 193 13.31 -33.08 -14.65
N PRO A 194 12.72 -34.02 -15.41
CA PRO A 194 13.31 -34.44 -16.67
C PRO A 194 13.22 -33.28 -17.67
N SER A 195 14.37 -32.86 -18.22
CA SER A 195 14.45 -31.86 -19.31
C SER A 195 13.93 -32.44 -20.63
N LYS A 196 12.64 -32.80 -20.66
CA LYS A 196 11.94 -33.34 -21.83
C LYS A 196 11.26 -32.22 -22.59
N MET A 197 11.43 -32.20 -23.90
CA MET A 197 10.69 -31.31 -24.78
C MET A 197 9.19 -31.64 -24.72
N LEU A 198 8.37 -30.65 -24.34
CA LEU A 198 6.92 -30.74 -24.34
C LEU A 198 6.34 -29.91 -25.49
N PRO A 199 5.24 -30.36 -26.13
CA PRO A 199 4.52 -29.51 -27.08
C PRO A 199 4.01 -28.24 -26.38
N LEU A 200 4.01 -27.12 -27.10
CA LEU A 200 3.48 -25.83 -26.62
C LEU A 200 2.05 -25.61 -27.11
N VAL A 201 1.21 -25.04 -26.26
CA VAL A 201 -0.13 -24.55 -26.59
C VAL A 201 -0.22 -23.10 -26.15
N TYR A 202 -0.47 -22.19 -27.08
CA TYR A 202 -0.67 -20.79 -26.75
C TYR A 202 -2.13 -20.55 -26.36
N ALA A 203 -2.39 -20.06 -25.15
CA ALA A 203 -3.73 -19.96 -24.60
C ALA A 203 -4.61 -18.91 -25.31
N GLY A 204 -3.98 -17.88 -25.90
CA GLY A 204 -4.66 -16.92 -26.77
C GLY A 204 -5.16 -17.49 -28.10
N SER A 205 -4.83 -18.75 -28.42
CA SER A 205 -5.48 -19.48 -29.52
C SER A 205 -6.92 -19.93 -29.19
N SER A 206 -7.33 -19.83 -27.92
CA SER A 206 -8.74 -19.99 -27.57
C SER A 206 -9.57 -18.79 -28.05
N ALA A 207 -10.79 -19.03 -28.52
CA ALA A 207 -11.70 -17.98 -29.00
C ALA A 207 -12.27 -17.07 -27.88
N ASN A 208 -11.67 -17.08 -26.68
CA ASN A 208 -12.13 -16.32 -25.52
C ASN A 208 -11.02 -15.37 -25.04
N SER A 209 -11.33 -14.09 -24.87
CA SER A 209 -10.42 -13.07 -24.33
C SER A 209 -9.88 -13.42 -22.94
N SER A 210 -10.61 -14.22 -22.15
CA SER A 210 -10.15 -14.71 -20.85
C SER A 210 -9.11 -15.84 -20.95
N GLY A 211 -9.01 -16.49 -22.11
CA GLY A 211 -8.10 -17.61 -22.33
C GLY A 211 -6.65 -17.19 -22.50
N VAL A 212 -6.39 -15.99 -23.00
CA VAL A 212 -5.03 -15.39 -23.09
C VAL A 212 -4.32 -15.40 -21.72
N TYR A 213 -5.09 -15.25 -20.63
CA TYR A 213 -4.61 -15.20 -19.25
C TYR A 213 -4.75 -16.53 -18.49
N CYS A 214 -5.20 -17.61 -19.15
CA CYS A 214 -5.39 -18.92 -18.51
C CYS A 214 -6.34 -18.91 -17.30
N ALA A 215 -7.39 -18.08 -17.33
CA ALA A 215 -8.39 -18.00 -16.27
C ALA A 215 -9.11 -19.35 -16.01
N PRO A 216 -9.66 -19.60 -14.80
CA PRO A 216 -10.40 -20.83 -14.51
C PRO A 216 -11.49 -21.13 -15.54
N GLY A 217 -11.50 -22.35 -16.08
CA GLY A 217 -12.45 -22.78 -17.12
C GLY A 217 -12.24 -22.18 -18.52
N SER A 218 -11.31 -21.23 -18.70
CA SER A 218 -11.05 -20.59 -20.00
C SER A 218 -10.36 -21.51 -21.01
N LEU A 219 -9.65 -22.54 -20.52
CA LEU A 219 -8.88 -23.48 -21.34
C LEU A 219 -9.67 -24.74 -21.75
N ASN A 220 -10.95 -24.84 -21.36
CA ASN A 220 -11.75 -26.05 -21.58
C ASN A 220 -11.92 -26.47 -23.06
N LYS A 221 -11.65 -25.54 -23.99
CA LYS A 221 -11.71 -25.77 -25.45
C LYS A 221 -10.34 -26.04 -26.08
N LEU A 222 -9.27 -26.10 -25.29
CA LEU A 222 -7.90 -26.35 -25.74
C LEU A 222 -7.41 -27.72 -25.25
N ASP A 223 -6.73 -28.47 -26.13
CA ASP A 223 -6.05 -29.71 -25.75
C ASP A 223 -4.72 -29.40 -25.07
N VAL A 224 -4.77 -29.28 -23.73
CA VAL A 224 -3.64 -28.86 -22.88
C VAL A 224 -2.96 -30.02 -22.13
N LYS A 225 -3.52 -31.23 -22.16
CA LYS A 225 -3.02 -32.36 -21.36
C LYS A 225 -1.62 -32.80 -21.83
N GLY A 226 -0.66 -32.79 -20.90
CA GLY A 226 0.73 -33.22 -21.19
C GLY A 226 1.54 -32.23 -22.03
N LYS A 227 1.10 -30.96 -22.11
CA LYS A 227 1.73 -29.89 -22.89
C LYS A 227 2.08 -28.70 -22.00
N MET A 228 2.97 -27.83 -22.46
CA MET A 228 3.22 -26.53 -21.83
C MET A 228 2.24 -25.50 -22.39
N VAL A 229 1.46 -24.85 -21.51
CA VAL A 229 0.53 -23.80 -21.91
C VAL A 229 1.19 -22.44 -21.73
N VAL A 230 1.18 -21.60 -22.77
CA VAL A 230 1.71 -20.23 -22.74
C VAL A 230 0.56 -19.26 -22.52
N CYS A 231 0.66 -18.50 -21.44
CA CYS A 231 -0.27 -17.44 -21.06
C CYS A 231 0.48 -16.10 -21.12
N GLU A 232 -0.21 -15.00 -21.45
CA GLU A 232 0.43 -13.68 -21.52
C GLU A 232 0.34 -12.93 -20.19
N MET A 233 1.44 -12.28 -19.80
CA MET A 233 1.55 -11.33 -18.70
C MET A 233 2.66 -10.30 -19.01
N ASP A 234 2.42 -9.02 -18.75
CA ASP A 234 3.41 -7.94 -18.99
C ASP A 234 4.25 -7.62 -17.74
N ALA A 235 5.55 -7.31 -17.92
CA ALA A 235 6.52 -6.88 -16.88
C ALA A 235 7.61 -5.95 -17.47
N PRO A 236 8.32 -5.06 -16.72
CA PRO A 236 8.27 -4.77 -15.28
C PRO A 236 7.22 -3.70 -14.97
N GLN A 237 6.24 -4.01 -14.13
CA GLN A 237 4.99 -3.26 -14.05
C GLN A 237 4.45 -3.30 -12.61
N VAL A 238 3.51 -2.41 -12.29
CA VAL A 238 2.60 -2.63 -11.15
C VAL A 238 2.04 -4.04 -11.30
N ALA A 239 2.09 -4.86 -10.24
CA ALA A 239 1.72 -6.26 -10.34
C ALA A 239 0.30 -6.38 -10.89
N SER A 240 0.07 -7.25 -11.88
CA SER A 240 -1.22 -7.35 -12.57
C SER A 240 -2.38 -7.55 -11.60
N PHE A 241 -2.17 -8.38 -10.56
CA PHE A 241 -3.14 -8.62 -9.50
C PHE A 241 -3.35 -7.43 -8.57
N SER A 242 -2.43 -6.46 -8.46
CA SER A 242 -2.59 -5.34 -7.54
C SER A 242 -3.88 -4.62 -7.87
N SER A 243 -4.80 -4.48 -6.91
CA SER A 243 -6.06 -3.79 -7.15
C SER A 243 -5.84 -2.32 -7.52
N ARG A 244 -6.76 -1.76 -8.33
CA ARG A 244 -6.63 -0.43 -8.96
C ARG A 244 -7.70 0.52 -8.47
N GLY A 245 -7.37 1.81 -8.43
CA GLY A 245 -8.35 2.88 -8.25
C GLY A 245 -9.19 3.10 -9.51
N PRO A 246 -10.01 4.16 -9.56
CA PRO A 246 -10.29 5.10 -8.47
C PRO A 246 -10.94 4.44 -7.25
N SER A 247 -10.91 5.12 -6.11
CA SER A 247 -11.76 4.72 -4.98
C SER A 247 -13.23 4.85 -5.39
N GLN A 248 -14.04 3.83 -5.05
CA GLN A 248 -15.48 3.86 -5.20
C GLN A 248 -16.14 4.66 -4.05
N ALA A 249 -15.59 4.58 -2.84
CA ALA A 249 -16.11 5.28 -1.65
C ALA A 249 -15.79 6.78 -1.64
N SER A 250 -14.67 7.19 -2.24
CA SER A 250 -14.24 8.60 -2.37
C SER A 250 -13.41 8.81 -3.65
N PRO A 251 -14.05 8.94 -4.83
CA PRO A 251 -13.36 9.07 -6.12
C PRO A 251 -12.41 10.27 -6.24
N GLY A 252 -12.61 11.34 -5.48
CA GLY A 252 -11.77 12.53 -5.44
C GLY A 252 -10.50 12.39 -4.59
N ILE A 253 -10.30 11.24 -3.93
CA ILE A 253 -9.06 10.88 -3.23
C ILE A 253 -8.35 9.77 -4.01
N MET A 254 -7.07 10.00 -4.33
CA MET A 254 -6.25 9.04 -5.07
C MET A 254 -6.03 7.77 -4.26
N LYS A 255 -6.30 6.60 -4.87
CA LYS A 255 -5.94 5.28 -4.35
C LYS A 255 -5.42 4.38 -5.48
N PRO A 256 -4.45 3.47 -5.21
CA PRO A 256 -3.74 3.32 -3.94
C PRO A 256 -2.87 4.56 -3.65
N ASP A 257 -2.33 4.67 -2.43
CA ASP A 257 -1.51 5.83 -2.07
C ASP A 257 -0.10 5.72 -2.63
N VAL A 258 0.45 4.50 -2.61
CA VAL A 258 1.83 4.18 -2.92
C VAL A 258 1.94 2.70 -3.31
N ILE A 259 2.98 2.34 -4.05
CA ILE A 259 3.35 0.94 -4.31
C ILE A 259 4.67 0.58 -3.61
N GLY A 260 4.80 -0.70 -3.27
CA GLY A 260 6.05 -1.25 -2.75
C GLY A 260 6.25 -2.72 -3.12
N PRO A 261 7.39 -3.31 -2.77
CA PRO A 261 7.73 -4.69 -3.09
C PRO A 261 6.67 -5.67 -2.61
N GLY A 262 5.99 -6.33 -3.55
CA GLY A 262 4.91 -7.26 -3.24
C GLY A 262 4.93 -8.54 -4.08
N VAL A 263 5.93 -8.73 -4.95
CA VAL A 263 6.05 -9.92 -5.81
C VAL A 263 7.26 -10.74 -5.39
N SER A 264 7.07 -12.06 -5.23
CA SER A 264 8.13 -13.02 -4.89
C SER A 264 8.94 -12.61 -3.65
N THR A 265 8.22 -12.20 -2.59
CA THR A 265 8.82 -11.75 -1.33
C THR A 265 9.18 -12.95 -0.47
N LEU A 266 10.46 -13.06 -0.10
CA LEU A 266 10.98 -14.12 0.77
C LEU A 266 10.82 -13.68 2.24
N ALA A 267 10.07 -14.43 3.03
CA ALA A 267 9.93 -14.19 4.47
C ALA A 267 9.67 -15.48 5.24
N ALA A 268 9.63 -15.39 6.57
CA ALA A 268 9.51 -16.56 7.45
C ALA A 268 8.17 -17.29 7.22
N TRP A 269 8.17 -18.60 7.45
CA TRP A 269 7.01 -19.46 7.27
C TRP A 269 6.97 -20.53 8.39
N PRO A 270 5.79 -20.95 8.88
CA PRO A 270 5.71 -21.82 10.04
C PRO A 270 5.86 -23.32 9.73
N VAL A 271 5.63 -23.75 8.49
CA VAL A 271 5.60 -25.18 8.09
C VAL A 271 6.53 -25.51 6.91
N PRO A 272 7.12 -26.70 6.82
CA PRO A 272 7.95 -27.06 5.67
C PRO A 272 7.17 -26.99 4.35
N LEU A 273 7.77 -26.42 3.30
CA LEU A 273 7.16 -26.32 1.97
C LEU A 273 7.08 -27.67 1.23
N GLU A 274 7.89 -28.64 1.65
CA GLU A 274 7.92 -29.99 1.13
C GLU A 274 8.10 -30.99 2.29
N ASN A 275 7.70 -32.26 2.09
CA ASN A 275 7.94 -33.38 2.99
C ASN A 275 9.43 -33.80 3.00
N ILE A 276 10.34 -32.83 3.15
CA ILE A 276 11.75 -33.11 3.30
C ILE A 276 11.96 -33.46 4.76
N ASN A 277 12.15 -34.75 5.03
CA ASN A 277 12.31 -35.36 6.35
C ASN A 277 13.52 -34.87 7.17
N ASN A 278 14.10 -33.70 6.90
CA ASN A 278 15.30 -33.18 7.55
C ASN A 278 15.44 -31.64 7.53
N ALA A 279 14.37 -30.86 7.37
CA ALA A 279 14.48 -29.40 7.52
C ALA A 279 14.68 -29.01 8.99
N SER A 280 15.94 -29.02 9.45
CA SER A 280 16.35 -28.49 10.75
C SER A 280 16.80 -27.03 10.56
N GLY A 281 15.95 -26.08 10.98
CA GLY A 281 16.25 -24.65 10.90
C GLY A 281 15.02 -23.77 10.60
N PRO A 282 15.17 -22.44 10.58
CA PRO A 282 14.10 -21.52 10.21
C PRO A 282 13.63 -21.76 8.77
N ILE A 283 12.32 -21.75 8.57
CA ILE A 283 11.69 -22.02 7.28
C ILE A 283 11.26 -20.71 6.64
N PHE A 284 11.41 -20.60 5.33
CA PHE A 284 11.03 -19.43 4.55
C PHE A 284 10.17 -19.82 3.36
N ASN A 285 9.31 -18.90 2.94
CA ASN A 285 8.49 -19.03 1.76
C ASN A 285 8.57 -17.77 0.89
N MET A 286 8.32 -17.93 -0.40
CA MET A 286 8.19 -16.84 -1.36
C MET A 286 6.78 -16.76 -1.91
N ILE A 287 6.08 -15.68 -1.56
CA ILE A 287 4.71 -15.41 -2.00
C ILE A 287 4.58 -13.99 -2.53
N SER A 288 3.47 -13.73 -3.21
CA SER A 288 3.15 -12.46 -3.87
C SER A 288 1.79 -11.96 -3.42
N GLY A 289 1.65 -10.65 -3.29
CA GLY A 289 0.41 -9.97 -2.92
C GLY A 289 0.66 -8.54 -2.46
N THR A 290 -0.37 -7.71 -2.50
CA THR A 290 -0.38 -6.44 -1.75
C THR A 290 -0.22 -6.67 -0.25
N SER A 291 -0.58 -7.87 0.21
CA SER A 291 -0.26 -8.42 1.53
C SER A 291 1.23 -8.40 1.90
N MET A 292 2.14 -8.47 0.92
CA MET A 292 3.59 -8.41 1.13
C MET A 292 4.12 -6.98 1.00
N ALA A 293 3.49 -6.15 0.16
CA ALA A 293 3.83 -4.74 0.04
C ALA A 293 3.46 -3.94 1.31
N CYS A 294 2.28 -4.20 1.87
CA CYS A 294 1.79 -3.58 3.11
C CYS A 294 2.82 -3.63 4.26
N PRO A 295 3.39 -4.79 4.67
CA PRO A 295 4.36 -4.86 5.75
C PRO A 295 5.70 -4.20 5.43
N HIS A 296 6.13 -4.13 4.17
CA HIS A 296 7.30 -3.31 3.81
C HIS A 296 7.04 -1.84 4.16
N LEU A 297 5.87 -1.30 3.76
CA LEU A 297 5.48 0.07 4.08
C LEU A 297 5.27 0.28 5.58
N SER A 298 4.69 -0.69 6.31
CA SER A 298 4.55 -0.61 7.76
C SER A 298 5.90 -0.53 8.48
N GLY A 299 6.91 -1.28 8.01
CA GLY A 299 8.27 -1.16 8.53
C GLY A 299 8.90 0.20 8.22
N ILE A 300 8.68 0.75 7.02
CA ILE A 300 9.13 2.12 6.68
C ILE A 300 8.45 3.15 7.58
N VAL A 301 7.15 3.03 7.82
CA VAL A 301 6.41 3.88 8.75
C VAL A 301 7.01 3.79 10.16
N ALA A 302 7.36 2.60 10.64
CA ALA A 302 8.01 2.43 11.94
C ALA A 302 9.39 3.12 12.01
N LEU A 303 10.17 3.06 10.94
CA LEU A 303 11.45 3.77 10.83
C LEU A 303 11.26 5.29 10.83
N VAL A 304 10.33 5.80 10.02
CA VAL A 304 10.03 7.25 9.96
C VAL A 304 9.50 7.75 11.30
N ARG A 305 8.60 6.99 11.96
CA ARG A 305 8.10 7.28 13.32
C ARG A 305 9.24 7.30 14.35
N SER A 306 10.21 6.40 14.23
CA SER A 306 11.36 6.39 15.13
C SER A 306 12.27 7.61 14.92
N ALA A 307 12.39 8.10 13.68
CA ALA A 307 13.15 9.31 13.36
C ALA A 307 12.40 10.61 13.72
N HIS A 308 11.07 10.57 13.65
CA HIS A 308 10.17 11.70 13.89
C HIS A 308 9.02 11.32 14.84
N PRO A 309 9.28 11.20 16.15
CA PRO A 309 8.28 10.73 17.12
C PRO A 309 7.02 11.59 17.18
N ASP A 310 7.15 12.89 16.93
CA ASP A 310 6.09 13.89 17.06
C ASP A 310 5.21 14.06 15.82
N TRP A 311 5.55 13.41 14.70
CA TRP A 311 4.78 13.54 13.46
C TRP A 311 3.40 12.89 13.57
N SER A 312 2.38 13.50 12.99
CA SER A 312 1.07 12.85 12.88
C SER A 312 1.14 11.64 11.93
N PRO A 313 0.16 10.72 11.97
CA PRO A 313 0.00 9.71 10.93
C PRO A 313 -0.06 10.31 9.52
N ALA A 314 -0.77 11.42 9.33
CA ALA A 314 -0.89 12.09 8.03
C ALA A 314 0.45 12.67 7.56
N ALA A 315 1.27 13.21 8.47
CA ALA A 315 2.61 13.70 8.17
C ALA A 315 3.53 12.58 7.66
N ILE A 316 3.54 11.42 8.33
CA ILE A 316 4.32 10.25 7.90
C ILE A 316 3.85 9.75 6.54
N LYS A 317 2.52 9.63 6.36
CA LYS A 317 1.93 9.25 5.08
C LYS A 317 2.31 10.23 3.96
N SER A 318 2.25 11.53 4.22
CA SER A 318 2.68 12.57 3.29
C SER A 318 4.15 12.42 2.91
N ALA A 319 5.04 12.18 3.88
CA ALA A 319 6.46 12.00 3.62
C ALA A 319 6.73 10.82 2.68
N ILE A 320 6.01 9.71 2.88
CA ILE A 320 6.07 8.53 2.01
C ILE A 320 5.59 8.86 0.60
N MET A 321 4.41 9.49 0.47
CA MET A 321 3.79 9.75 -0.82
C MET A 321 4.52 10.82 -1.65
N THR A 322 5.12 11.82 -1.02
CA THR A 322 5.70 12.96 -1.75
C THR A 322 7.14 12.72 -2.23
N THR A 323 7.80 11.67 -1.73
CA THR A 323 9.21 11.38 -1.98
C THR A 323 9.44 10.12 -2.82
N THR A 324 8.36 9.50 -3.29
CA THR A 324 8.36 8.34 -4.18
C THR A 324 9.12 8.61 -5.47
N HIS A 325 9.70 7.55 -6.05
CA HIS A 325 10.26 7.58 -7.39
C HIS A 325 9.32 6.92 -8.39
N LEU A 326 9.45 7.29 -9.66
CA LEU A 326 8.76 6.59 -10.74
C LEU A 326 9.47 5.26 -10.99
N THR A 327 8.70 4.18 -11.12
CA THR A 327 9.21 2.93 -11.72
C THR A 327 9.53 3.19 -13.19
N GLN A 328 10.56 2.54 -13.75
CA GLN A 328 10.92 2.72 -15.15
C GLN A 328 9.70 2.65 -16.08
N GLN A 329 9.69 3.56 -17.05
CA GLN A 329 8.62 3.80 -18.03
C GLN A 329 8.34 2.55 -18.87
N GLY A 330 7.43 1.69 -18.38
CA GLY A 330 6.58 0.88 -19.24
C GLY A 330 5.22 1.57 -19.36
N LEU A 331 4.74 1.70 -20.59
CA LEU A 331 3.76 2.66 -21.09
C LEU A 331 2.31 2.59 -20.54
N ILE A 332 2.01 1.93 -19.41
CA ILE A 332 0.61 1.59 -19.06
C ILE A 332 0.18 1.97 -17.63
N ALA A 333 1.08 2.18 -16.67
CA ALA A 333 0.67 2.42 -15.28
C ALA A 333 0.38 3.90 -14.98
N ASP A 334 -0.85 4.21 -14.57
CA ASP A 334 -1.30 5.54 -14.15
C ASP A 334 -1.33 5.72 -12.61
N MET A 335 -1.79 6.86 -12.13
CA MET A 335 -1.88 7.13 -10.69
C MET A 335 -2.88 6.24 -9.93
N PHE A 336 -3.90 5.68 -10.61
CA PHE A 336 -4.81 4.70 -10.01
C PHE A 336 -4.19 3.30 -9.96
N ASP A 337 -3.07 3.11 -10.65
CA ASP A 337 -2.26 1.91 -10.57
C ASP A 337 -1.21 1.98 -9.47
N MET A 338 -0.45 3.08 -9.41
CA MET A 338 0.74 3.19 -8.56
C MET A 338 0.63 4.20 -7.42
N GLY A 339 -0.47 4.94 -7.34
CA GLY A 339 -0.58 6.09 -6.45
C GLY A 339 0.49 7.13 -6.76
N SER A 340 1.21 7.56 -5.73
CA SER A 340 2.36 8.44 -5.91
C SER A 340 3.56 7.77 -6.59
N GLY A 341 3.66 6.44 -6.61
CA GLY A 341 4.77 5.71 -7.21
C GLY A 341 5.46 4.78 -6.22
N HIS A 342 6.69 4.37 -6.53
CA HIS A 342 7.45 3.42 -5.71
C HIS A 342 8.02 4.10 -4.48
N VAL A 343 7.81 3.47 -3.32
CA VAL A 343 8.31 3.99 -2.04
C VAL A 343 9.82 4.23 -2.06
N ASN A 344 10.24 5.30 -1.40
CA ASN A 344 11.61 5.69 -1.14
C ASN A 344 11.83 5.92 0.37
N PRO A 345 12.32 4.92 1.12
CA PRO A 345 12.50 5.04 2.57
C PRO A 345 13.40 6.22 2.98
N ALA A 346 14.49 6.45 2.22
CA ALA A 346 15.44 7.52 2.53
C ALA A 346 14.80 8.91 2.34
N GLY A 347 14.05 9.11 1.25
CA GLY A 347 13.31 10.33 1.02
C GLY A 347 12.25 10.58 2.10
N ALA A 348 11.48 9.54 2.46
CA ALA A 348 10.42 9.65 3.47
C ALA A 348 10.96 10.06 4.85
N SER A 349 12.23 9.78 5.16
CA SER A 349 12.86 10.22 6.41
C SER A 349 13.19 11.72 6.46
N ASN A 350 13.25 12.41 5.32
CA ASN A 350 13.54 13.84 5.24
C ASN A 350 12.89 14.44 3.97
N PRO A 351 11.56 14.62 3.97
CA PRO A 351 10.79 14.97 2.78
C PRO A 351 10.87 16.46 2.42
N GLY A 352 11.37 17.32 3.30
CA GLY A 352 11.35 18.77 3.13
C GLY A 352 10.00 19.37 3.55
N LEU A 353 8.92 19.06 2.84
CA LEU A 353 7.57 19.49 3.20
C LEU A 353 6.64 18.30 3.45
N ILE A 354 5.63 18.53 4.31
CA ILE A 354 4.53 17.58 4.54
C ILE A 354 3.16 18.27 4.43
N TYR A 355 2.18 17.49 3.99
CA TYR A 355 0.76 17.81 4.00
C TYR A 355 0.14 17.14 5.23
N ASP A 356 0.08 17.90 6.32
CA ASP A 356 -0.45 17.39 7.58
C ASP A 356 -1.98 17.52 7.63
N ILE A 357 -2.64 16.56 8.28
CA ILE A 357 -4.08 16.49 8.48
C ILE A 357 -4.33 16.01 9.91
N GLN A 358 -5.06 16.80 10.69
CA GLN A 358 -5.48 16.43 12.03
C GLN A 358 -6.83 15.68 11.98
N PRO A 359 -7.16 14.84 12.98
CA PRO A 359 -8.40 14.08 12.96
C PRO A 359 -9.67 14.91 12.72
N ASP A 360 -9.70 16.13 13.26
CA ASP A 360 -10.85 17.03 13.11
C ASP A 360 -10.96 17.66 11.70
N ASP A 361 -9.87 17.70 10.94
CA ASP A 361 -9.86 18.19 9.55
C ASP A 361 -10.60 17.23 8.59
N TYR A 362 -10.77 15.96 8.98
CA TYR A 362 -11.57 15.00 8.22
C TYR A 362 -13.08 15.22 8.38
N VAL A 363 -13.55 15.95 9.41
CA VAL A 363 -14.99 16.16 9.64
C VAL A 363 -15.64 16.95 8.49
N PRO A 364 -15.11 18.12 8.08
CA PRO A 364 -15.54 18.81 6.86
C PRO A 364 -15.61 17.92 5.61
N TYR A 365 -14.62 17.04 5.44
CA TYR A 365 -14.54 16.12 4.32
C TYR A 365 -15.65 15.06 4.37
N LEU A 366 -15.85 14.43 5.53
CA LEU A 366 -16.92 13.45 5.72
C LEU A 366 -18.31 14.06 5.54
N CYS A 367 -18.52 15.28 6.01
CA CYS A 367 -19.75 16.03 5.74
C CYS A 367 -19.92 16.36 4.24
N GLY A 368 -18.81 16.54 3.51
CA GLY A 368 -18.81 16.77 2.06
C GLY A 368 -19.13 15.55 1.20
N LEU A 369 -18.96 14.33 1.74
CA LEU A 369 -19.40 13.08 1.09
C LEU A 369 -20.93 12.90 1.10
N GLY A 370 -21.68 13.80 1.73
CA GLY A 370 -23.14 13.69 1.86
C GLY A 370 -23.59 12.72 2.94
N TYR A 371 -22.70 12.32 3.86
CA TYR A 371 -23.05 11.48 5.01
C TYR A 371 -23.93 12.25 6.01
N THR A 372 -24.85 11.53 6.65
CA THR A 372 -25.68 12.06 7.72
C THR A 372 -24.87 12.32 9.00
N ASN A 373 -25.38 13.18 9.88
CA ASN A 373 -24.78 13.46 11.19
C ASN A 373 -24.50 12.18 12.01
N ALA A 374 -25.42 11.20 11.94
CA ALA A 374 -25.26 9.91 12.60
C ALA A 374 -24.09 9.10 11.99
N GLN A 375 -24.00 9.02 10.66
CA GLN A 375 -22.93 8.30 9.96
C GLN A 375 -21.56 8.93 10.22
N VAL A 376 -21.45 10.26 10.17
CA VAL A 376 -20.20 10.95 10.53
C VAL A 376 -19.85 10.70 11.99
N SER A 377 -20.83 10.78 12.89
CA SER A 377 -20.62 10.51 14.33
C SER A 377 -20.15 9.07 14.60
N THR A 378 -20.59 8.09 13.81
CA THR A 378 -20.11 6.70 13.86
C THR A 378 -18.62 6.62 13.52
N ILE A 379 -18.16 7.32 12.48
CA ILE A 379 -16.74 7.28 12.09
C ILE A 379 -15.89 8.01 13.14
N VAL A 380 -16.29 9.23 13.51
CA VAL A 380 -15.43 10.10 14.34
C VAL A 380 -15.55 9.84 15.84
N GLN A 381 -16.52 9.01 16.24
CA GLN A 381 -16.79 8.62 17.63
C GLN A 381 -17.04 9.83 18.54
N LYS A 382 -17.71 10.86 18.00
CA LYS A 382 -18.20 12.05 18.71
C LYS A 382 -19.41 12.61 17.96
N LYS A 383 -20.27 13.34 18.66
CA LYS A 383 -21.42 14.00 18.03
C LYS A 383 -20.93 15.08 17.05
N VAL A 384 -21.42 15.02 15.82
CA VAL A 384 -21.14 16.01 14.75
C VAL A 384 -22.45 16.49 14.16
N GLU A 385 -22.51 17.79 13.88
CA GLU A 385 -23.60 18.42 13.12
C GLU A 385 -23.00 18.98 11.82
N CYS A 386 -23.24 18.30 10.70
CA CYS A 386 -22.79 18.78 9.41
C CYS A 386 -23.62 19.98 8.98
N SER A 387 -22.96 21.11 8.68
CA SER A 387 -23.58 22.26 8.04
C SER A 387 -22.99 22.46 6.65
N SER A 388 -23.79 22.96 5.70
CA SER A 388 -23.34 23.17 4.31
C SER A 388 -22.11 24.06 4.21
N ASN A 389 -21.93 25.00 5.15
CA ASN A 389 -20.81 25.94 5.18
C ASN A 389 -19.53 25.34 5.76
N GLN A 390 -19.59 24.13 6.32
CA GLN A 390 -18.44 23.41 6.88
C GLN A 390 -18.01 22.24 6.01
N SER A 391 -18.79 21.84 5.01
CA SER A 391 -18.43 20.76 4.11
C SER A 391 -17.38 21.18 3.08
N ILE A 392 -16.44 20.29 2.77
CA ILE A 392 -15.47 20.48 1.69
C ILE A 392 -15.58 19.35 0.68
N SER A 393 -15.26 19.62 -0.59
CA SER A 393 -15.15 18.53 -1.58
C SER A 393 -13.99 17.60 -1.25
N GLU A 394 -14.05 16.38 -1.78
CA GLU A 394 -13.02 15.36 -1.58
C GLU A 394 -11.62 15.87 -1.93
N THR A 395 -11.48 16.49 -3.11
CA THR A 395 -10.23 17.07 -3.61
C THR A 395 -9.72 18.24 -2.75
N GLN A 396 -10.56 18.87 -1.94
CA GLN A 396 -10.17 20.00 -1.09
C GLN A 396 -9.53 19.56 0.24
N LEU A 397 -9.63 18.28 0.62
CA LEU A 397 -8.86 17.74 1.74
C LEU A 397 -7.36 18.03 1.54
N ASN A 398 -6.61 18.32 2.62
CA ASN A 398 -5.19 18.65 2.55
C ASN A 398 -4.30 17.42 2.25
N TYR A 399 -4.63 16.71 1.17
CA TYR A 399 -4.05 15.45 0.74
C TYR A 399 -2.93 15.70 -0.28
N PRO A 400 -1.85 14.89 -0.28
CA PRO A 400 -0.67 15.10 -1.14
C PRO A 400 -0.90 14.70 -2.63
N SER A 401 -2.15 14.73 -3.10
CA SER A 401 -2.55 14.51 -4.50
C SER A 401 -3.85 15.24 -4.82
N PHE A 402 -4.22 15.26 -6.09
CA PHE A 402 -5.50 15.81 -6.56
C PHE A 402 -6.18 14.84 -7.53
N VAL A 403 -7.45 14.51 -7.30
CA VAL A 403 -8.30 13.84 -8.28
C VAL A 403 -9.56 14.67 -8.45
N LEU A 404 -9.92 15.01 -9.68
CA LEU A 404 -11.05 15.90 -9.96
C LEU A 404 -11.68 15.58 -11.32
N GLN A 405 -12.97 15.87 -11.41
CA GLN A 405 -13.69 15.97 -12.67
C GLN A 405 -13.74 17.45 -13.06
N LEU A 406 -13.27 17.77 -14.26
CA LEU A 406 -13.11 19.15 -14.72
C LEU A 406 -14.09 19.43 -15.85
N GLY A 407 -15.01 20.36 -15.59
CA GLY A 407 -15.94 20.89 -16.59
C GLY A 407 -15.41 22.15 -17.28
N SER A 408 -16.33 23.00 -17.75
CA SER A 408 -15.99 24.23 -18.46
C SER A 408 -15.42 25.35 -17.56
N GLN A 409 -15.70 25.30 -16.26
CA GLN A 409 -15.25 26.31 -15.31
C GLN A 409 -13.97 25.86 -14.59
N PRO A 410 -13.01 26.77 -14.35
CA PRO A 410 -11.83 26.45 -13.56
C PRO A 410 -12.19 26.03 -12.12
N LEU A 411 -11.49 25.02 -11.61
CA LEU A 411 -11.60 24.59 -10.21
C LEU A 411 -10.34 24.95 -9.45
N THR A 412 -10.48 25.54 -8.26
CA THR A 412 -9.34 25.95 -7.42
C THR A 412 -9.39 25.24 -6.09
N PHE A 413 -8.25 24.67 -5.68
CA PHE A 413 -8.09 23.97 -4.42
C PHE A 413 -6.95 24.58 -3.61
N THR A 414 -7.13 24.66 -2.29
CA THR A 414 -6.07 25.11 -1.38
C THR A 414 -5.37 23.91 -0.74
N ARG A 415 -4.07 24.03 -0.51
CA ARG A 415 -3.25 23.11 0.30
C ARG A 415 -2.45 23.89 1.32
N THR A 416 -2.17 23.24 2.45
CA THR A 416 -1.30 23.73 3.52
C THR A 416 -0.12 22.78 3.64
N VAL A 417 1.09 23.31 3.47
CA VAL A 417 2.35 22.58 3.64
C VAL A 417 3.05 23.06 4.90
N THR A 418 3.69 22.13 5.61
CA THR A 418 4.53 22.43 6.78
C THR A 418 5.98 22.10 6.43
N ASN A 419 6.91 23.01 6.71
CA ASN A 419 8.34 22.76 6.50
C ASN A 419 8.91 21.90 7.62
N VAL A 420 9.35 20.69 7.28
CA VAL A 420 10.03 19.76 8.18
C VAL A 420 11.49 19.50 7.76
N GLY A 421 11.96 20.23 6.75
CA GLY A 421 13.33 20.20 6.25
C GLY A 421 14.19 21.32 6.83
N LYS A 422 15.12 21.82 6.02
CA LYS A 422 16.01 22.93 6.41
C LYS A 422 15.19 24.21 6.70
N ALA A 423 15.56 24.93 7.76
CA ALA A 423 15.09 26.30 7.99
C ALA A 423 15.69 27.27 6.94
N ASN A 424 15.09 28.46 6.79
CA ASN A 424 15.50 29.46 5.78
C ASN A 424 15.55 28.89 4.35
N SER A 425 14.55 28.10 3.99
CA SER A 425 14.43 27.45 2.68
C SER A 425 13.41 28.15 1.80
N VAL A 426 13.72 28.27 0.51
CA VAL A 426 12.79 28.76 -0.53
C VAL A 426 12.44 27.61 -1.45
N TYR A 427 11.16 27.28 -1.52
CA TYR A 427 10.65 26.28 -2.46
C TYR A 427 10.03 26.98 -3.66
N LYS A 428 10.37 26.51 -4.87
CA LYS A 428 9.78 26.97 -6.14
C LYS A 428 8.88 25.89 -6.70
N VAL A 429 7.76 26.30 -7.29
CA VAL A 429 6.83 25.35 -7.91
C VAL A 429 7.28 24.98 -9.32
N GLU A 430 7.25 23.69 -9.62
CA GLU A 430 7.31 23.15 -10.98
C GLU A 430 6.04 22.36 -11.26
N VAL A 431 5.49 22.52 -12.47
CA VAL A 431 4.22 21.89 -12.85
C VAL A 431 4.39 21.18 -14.19
N TYR A 432 4.13 19.88 -14.19
CA TYR A 432 4.12 19.02 -15.36
C TYR A 432 2.66 18.72 -15.71
N ALA A 433 2.03 19.65 -16.44
CA ALA A 433 0.64 19.53 -16.87
C ALA A 433 0.53 18.69 -18.17
N PRO A 434 -0.48 17.81 -18.28
CA PRO A 434 -0.76 17.09 -19.50
C PRO A 434 -1.36 18.02 -20.58
N ASN A 435 -1.37 17.53 -21.82
CA ASN A 435 -1.99 18.27 -22.93
C ASN A 435 -3.47 18.58 -22.66
N GLY A 436 -3.88 19.78 -23.08
CA GLY A 436 -5.22 20.36 -22.96
C GLY A 436 -5.77 20.53 -21.54
N VAL A 437 -4.90 20.53 -20.54
CA VAL A 437 -5.19 21.11 -19.22
C VAL A 437 -4.18 22.22 -18.92
N GLU A 438 -4.65 23.28 -18.28
CA GLU A 438 -3.81 24.26 -17.62
C GLU A 438 -3.88 24.11 -16.10
N VAL A 439 -2.72 24.16 -15.47
CA VAL A 439 -2.57 24.07 -14.02
C VAL A 439 -1.77 25.27 -13.56
N LYS A 440 -2.40 26.12 -12.74
CA LYS A 440 -1.81 27.36 -12.21
C LYS A 440 -1.65 27.24 -10.70
N VAL A 441 -0.50 27.64 -10.17
CA VAL A 441 -0.20 27.57 -8.74
C VAL A 441 0.16 28.96 -8.22
N GLU A 442 -0.44 29.35 -7.08
CA GLU A 442 -0.16 30.62 -6.41
C GLU A 442 0.01 30.44 -4.89
N PRO A 443 1.08 31.01 -4.28
CA PRO A 443 2.21 31.68 -4.93
C PRO A 443 3.10 30.71 -5.72
N LYS A 444 4.00 31.22 -6.57
CA LYS A 444 4.97 30.39 -7.31
C LYS A 444 6.20 30.01 -6.48
N GLU A 445 6.41 30.70 -5.36
CA GLU A 445 7.49 30.47 -4.42
C GLU A 445 6.94 30.58 -3.00
N ILE A 446 7.44 29.73 -2.10
CA ILE A 446 7.12 29.76 -0.68
C ILE A 446 8.43 29.86 0.10
N VAL A 447 8.50 30.82 1.02
CA VAL A 447 9.64 31.05 1.90
C VAL A 447 9.29 30.55 3.30
N PHE A 448 10.12 29.68 3.85
CA PHE A 448 10.03 29.23 5.24
C PHE A 448 11.24 29.72 6.02
N ASN A 449 11.01 30.43 7.12
CA ASN A 449 12.07 30.99 7.94
C ASN A 449 12.50 30.01 9.03
N THR A 450 11.52 29.32 9.64
CA THR A 450 11.75 28.39 10.73
C THR A 450 11.24 26.99 10.43
N LEU A 451 11.71 26.01 11.20
CA LEU A 451 11.19 24.64 11.15
C LEU A 451 9.74 24.64 11.68
N ASN A 452 8.88 23.88 11.03
CA ASN A 452 7.44 23.79 11.27
C ASN A 452 6.61 25.03 10.89
N ASP A 453 7.22 26.00 10.19
CA ASP A 453 6.45 27.06 9.53
C ASP A 453 5.44 26.42 8.56
N LYS A 454 4.23 26.97 8.52
CA LYS A 454 3.15 26.54 7.62
C LYS A 454 2.90 27.59 6.56
N ALA A 455 2.60 27.14 5.35
CA ALA A 455 2.22 28.00 4.24
C ALA A 455 1.07 27.41 3.44
N ASN A 456 0.22 28.29 2.92
CA ASN A 456 -0.88 27.93 2.03
C ASN A 456 -0.51 28.24 0.58
N TYR A 457 -0.98 27.40 -0.32
CA TYR A 457 -0.98 27.68 -1.76
C TYR A 457 -2.28 27.21 -2.39
N SER A 458 -2.67 27.84 -3.49
CA SER A 458 -3.79 27.44 -4.32
C SER A 458 -3.31 26.81 -5.62
N VAL A 459 -4.08 25.83 -6.11
CA VAL A 459 -3.91 25.22 -7.42
C VAL A 459 -5.22 25.35 -8.19
N THR A 460 -5.17 26.01 -9.34
CA THR A 460 -6.31 26.15 -10.25
C THR A 460 -6.11 25.24 -11.47
N PHE A 461 -7.10 24.41 -11.77
CA PHE A 461 -7.17 23.56 -12.94
C PHE A 461 -8.20 24.12 -13.92
N SER A 462 -7.86 24.20 -15.21
CA SER A 462 -8.77 24.64 -16.27
C SER A 462 -8.54 23.89 -17.58
N VAL A 463 -9.60 23.66 -18.35
CA VAL A 463 -9.51 22.99 -19.66
C VAL A 463 -8.88 23.94 -20.68
N LYS A 464 -7.97 23.41 -21.51
CA LYS A 464 -7.50 24.03 -22.74
C LYS A 464 -8.07 23.25 -23.93
N ASN A 465 -8.44 23.95 -25.00
CA ASN A 465 -8.89 23.30 -26.24
C ASN A 465 -7.86 22.26 -26.71
N GLY A 466 -8.32 21.06 -27.09
CA GLY A 466 -7.51 20.07 -27.81
C GLY A 466 -7.23 18.74 -27.12
N THR A 467 -7.97 18.35 -26.07
CA THR A 467 -7.86 17.00 -25.49
C THR A 467 -8.98 16.10 -25.97
N SER A 468 -8.64 14.93 -26.50
CA SER A 468 -9.58 13.84 -26.83
C SER A 468 -9.56 12.70 -25.81
N GLN A 469 -8.67 12.76 -24.81
CA GLN A 469 -8.55 11.78 -23.74
C GLN A 469 -9.47 12.11 -22.56
N ARG A 470 -10.25 11.12 -22.13
CA ARG A 470 -11.19 11.26 -20.99
C ARG A 470 -10.48 11.39 -19.64
N PHE A 471 -9.29 10.83 -19.50
CA PHE A 471 -8.47 10.94 -18.30
C PHE A 471 -7.08 11.40 -18.68
N VAL A 472 -6.57 12.39 -17.96
CA VAL A 472 -5.20 12.90 -18.09
C VAL A 472 -4.57 13.05 -16.71
N GLN A 473 -3.27 12.85 -16.62
CA GLN A 473 -2.54 12.95 -15.36
C GLN A 473 -1.28 13.82 -15.50
N GLY A 474 -0.84 14.37 -14.38
CA GLY A 474 0.38 15.17 -14.30
C GLY A 474 0.93 15.20 -12.88
N SER A 475 1.85 16.10 -12.62
CA SER A 475 2.46 16.25 -11.29
C SER A 475 2.86 17.68 -11.00
N LEU A 476 2.72 18.06 -9.74
CA LEU A 476 3.21 19.30 -9.16
C LEU A 476 4.40 18.98 -8.26
N PHE A 477 5.43 19.82 -8.28
CA PHE A 477 6.59 19.70 -7.41
C PHE A 477 6.87 21.00 -6.69
N TRP A 478 7.16 20.92 -5.40
CA TRP A 478 7.89 21.97 -4.69
C TRP A 478 9.37 21.60 -4.62
N VAL A 479 10.23 22.42 -5.22
CA VAL A 479 11.66 22.14 -5.36
C VAL A 479 12.48 23.16 -4.57
N ALA A 480 13.41 22.66 -3.76
CA ALA A 480 14.41 23.44 -3.04
C ALA A 480 15.75 22.69 -3.05
N ASP A 481 16.82 23.29 -2.50
CA ASP A 481 18.14 22.65 -2.44
C ASP A 481 18.12 21.32 -1.65
N GLY A 482 18.14 20.21 -2.38
CA GLY A 482 18.09 18.85 -1.86
C GLY A 482 16.68 18.31 -1.59
N TYR A 483 15.62 19.03 -1.96
CA TYR A 483 14.23 18.61 -1.74
C TYR A 483 13.40 18.67 -3.02
N SER A 484 12.59 17.63 -3.24
CA SER A 484 11.60 17.56 -4.30
C SER A 484 10.33 16.92 -3.73
N VAL A 485 9.28 17.71 -3.59
CA VAL A 485 8.02 17.29 -2.94
C VAL A 485 6.96 17.13 -4.02
N LYS A 486 6.67 15.88 -4.40
CA LYS A 486 5.75 15.56 -5.49
C LYS A 486 4.30 15.47 -5.01
N SER A 487 3.37 16.04 -5.77
CA SER A 487 1.94 15.76 -5.69
C SER A 487 1.40 15.38 -7.07
N PRO A 488 1.03 14.11 -7.31
CA PRO A 488 0.38 13.71 -8.56
C PRO A 488 -1.03 14.29 -8.64
N PHE A 489 -1.52 14.50 -9.85
CA PHE A 489 -2.91 14.86 -10.10
C PHE A 489 -3.49 14.13 -11.30
N GLY A 490 -4.79 13.80 -11.22
CA GLY A 490 -5.55 13.10 -12.25
C GLY A 490 -6.86 13.79 -12.51
N ILE A 491 -7.16 14.02 -13.78
CA ILE A 491 -8.26 14.87 -14.23
C ILE A 491 -9.11 14.06 -15.17
N ILE A 492 -10.39 13.92 -14.82
CA ILE A 492 -11.42 13.40 -15.71
C ILE A 492 -12.00 14.60 -16.45
N VAL A 493 -11.82 14.62 -17.77
CA VAL A 493 -12.31 15.69 -18.66
C VAL A 493 -13.62 15.21 -19.29
N ASP A 494 -14.68 16.01 -19.15
CA ASP A 494 -16.00 15.76 -19.74
C ASP A 494 -16.09 16.19 -21.22
#